data_AF-A0A956UAP9-F1
#
_entry.id   AF-A0A956UAP9-F1
#
_cell.length_a   1.000
_cell.length_b   1.000
_cell.length_c   1.000
_cell.angle_alpha   90.00
_cell.angle_beta   90.00
_cell.angle_gamma   90.00
#
_symmetry.space_group_name_H-M   'P 1'
#
loop_
_entity.id
_entity.type
_entity.pdbx_description
1 polymer ?
#
loop_
_entity_poly.entity_id
_entity_poly.type
_entity_poly.pdbx_seq_one_letter_code
_entity_poly.pdbx_strand_id
1 'polypeptide(L)'
;MGLKEKVQIGILVFALVALAPELIALGYQRVSWSEYSDRGRQLITFGEPQEAITYFEAESREAFKDKGPKSPEYIATLEGLSRSMAREKLYQGAEEKLDKALAIMQSFFFKDRQKITHLLEMKIALLKEQDSAAHGKEIAVLKEEIRSLNAWWQWLWTGFFIAFIAEALYMANVIAKPGDMQPSHFLVDHGYLYVFSILVGTATMTKGLLLWGGITWLQAMFAGPGISLALLPLVFGGVMASSELWVREDPLAHLKPSRQAYR
;
A
#
# COMPACT_ATOMS: atom_id res chain seq x y z
N MET A 1 -6.45 -22.95 -21.54
CA MET A 1 -5.53 -22.63 -20.43
C MET A 1 -5.66 -23.71 -19.35
N GLY A 2 -4.59 -24.46 -19.13
CA GLY A 2 -4.55 -25.61 -18.21
C GLY A 2 -4.49 -25.21 -16.74
N LEU A 3 -4.81 -26.14 -15.84
CA LEU A 3 -4.84 -25.93 -14.39
C LEU A 3 -3.49 -25.41 -13.84
N LYS A 4 -2.38 -25.92 -14.36
CA LYS A 4 -1.03 -25.50 -13.98
C LYS A 4 -0.78 -24.01 -14.29
N GLU A 5 -1.24 -23.54 -15.44
CA GLU A 5 -1.09 -22.14 -15.85
C GLU A 5 -1.97 -21.23 -14.98
N LYS A 6 -3.19 -21.67 -14.62
CA LYS A 6 -4.08 -20.89 -13.74
C LYS A 6 -3.50 -20.74 -12.32
N VAL A 7 -2.93 -21.81 -11.78
CA VAL A 7 -2.25 -21.79 -10.47
C VAL A 7 -1.02 -20.89 -10.51
N GLN A 8 -0.23 -20.96 -11.58
CA GLN A 8 0.94 -20.08 -11.75
C GLN A 8 0.55 -18.61 -11.83
N ILE A 9 -0.52 -18.25 -12.56
CA ILE A 9 -1.02 -16.87 -12.59
C ILE A 9 -1.54 -16.45 -11.21
N GLY A 10 -2.27 -17.31 -10.51
CA GLY A 10 -2.76 -17.03 -9.15
C GLY A 10 -1.62 -16.76 -8.16
N ILE A 11 -0.57 -17.59 -8.18
CA ILE A 11 0.63 -17.39 -7.35
C ILE A 11 1.35 -16.09 -7.73
N LEU A 12 1.46 -15.79 -9.03
CA LEU A 12 2.17 -14.60 -9.50
C LEU A 12 1.43 -13.30 -9.16
N VAL A 13 0.09 -13.30 -9.29
CA VAL A 13 -0.75 -12.17 -8.87
C VAL A 13 -0.74 -12.02 -7.35
N PHE A 14 -0.83 -13.11 -6.60
CA PHE A 14 -0.72 -13.08 -5.13
C PHE A 14 0.66 -12.55 -4.70
N ALA A 15 1.75 -13.03 -5.31
CA ALA A 15 3.10 -12.55 -5.03
C ALA A 15 3.23 -11.06 -5.38
N LEU A 16 2.72 -10.60 -6.52
CA LEU A 16 2.73 -9.19 -6.90
C LEU A 16 1.93 -8.30 -5.95
N VAL A 17 0.76 -8.75 -5.48
CA VAL A 17 -0.08 -8.00 -4.54
C VAL A 17 0.48 -8.02 -3.12
N ALA A 18 0.98 -9.16 -2.66
CA ALA A 18 1.60 -9.31 -1.34
C ALA A 18 2.92 -8.56 -1.25
N LEU A 19 3.71 -8.54 -2.33
CA LEU A 19 4.95 -7.79 -2.42
C LEU A 19 4.73 -6.33 -2.84
N ALA A 20 3.54 -5.91 -3.31
CA ALA A 20 3.33 -4.53 -3.75
C ALA A 20 3.62 -3.49 -2.65
N PRO A 21 3.18 -3.65 -1.38
CA PRO A 21 3.54 -2.72 -0.31
C PRO A 21 5.05 -2.68 -0.05
N GLU A 22 5.72 -3.84 -0.11
CA GLU A 22 7.17 -3.96 0.07
C GLU A 22 7.94 -3.42 -1.13
N LEU A 23 7.47 -3.61 -2.37
CA LEU A 23 8.04 -3.06 -3.61
C LEU A 23 7.83 -1.55 -3.70
N ILE A 24 6.68 -1.04 -3.22
CA ILE A 24 6.44 0.40 -3.06
C ILE A 24 7.34 0.97 -1.96
N ALA A 25 7.56 0.23 -0.86
CA ALA A 25 8.49 0.62 0.20
C ALA A 25 9.98 0.47 -0.18
N LEU A 26 10.33 -0.50 -1.03
CA LEU A 26 11.66 -0.73 -1.58
C LEU A 26 12.00 0.31 -2.65
N GLY A 27 10.99 0.84 -3.35
CA GLY A 27 11.14 1.90 -4.35
C GLY A 27 11.25 3.31 -3.79
N TYR A 28 10.90 3.55 -2.52
CA TYR A 28 10.84 4.90 -1.94
C TYR A 28 11.73 5.08 -0.70
N GLN A 29 12.85 5.77 -0.94
CA GLN A 29 13.43 6.82 -0.09
C GLN A 29 13.72 6.57 1.40
N ARG A 30 14.10 5.35 1.81
CA ARG A 30 14.67 5.15 3.16
C ARG A 30 16.13 5.59 3.30
N VAL A 31 16.62 6.49 2.45
CA VAL A 31 17.98 7.00 2.58
C VAL A 31 18.03 7.92 3.81
N SER A 32 18.59 7.43 4.91
CA SER A 32 18.96 8.27 6.06
C SER A 32 20.28 8.97 5.78
N TRP A 33 20.57 10.11 6.44
CA TRP A 33 21.90 10.74 6.36
C TRP A 33 23.02 9.74 6.64
N SER A 34 22.75 8.77 7.52
CA SER A 34 23.71 7.77 7.91
C SER A 34 23.98 6.81 6.76
N GLU A 35 22.96 6.34 6.05
CA GLU A 35 23.14 5.45 4.91
C GLU A 35 23.59 6.18 3.63
N TYR A 36 23.33 7.48 3.56
CA TYR A 36 23.69 8.33 2.43
C TYR A 36 25.20 8.60 2.32
N SER A 37 25.85 8.88 3.45
CA SER A 37 27.26 9.30 3.43
C SER A 37 28.07 8.69 4.58
N ASP A 38 29.00 7.81 4.22
CA ASP A 38 30.02 7.27 5.12
C ASP A 38 30.87 8.38 5.73
N ARG A 39 31.25 9.37 4.93
CA ARG A 39 32.03 10.52 5.40
C ARG A 39 31.24 11.36 6.39
N GLY A 40 29.98 11.65 6.10
CA GLY A 40 29.07 12.35 7.00
C GLY A 40 28.91 11.61 8.34
N ARG A 41 28.73 10.28 8.29
CA ARG A 41 28.75 9.40 9.48
C ARG A 41 30.02 9.55 10.29
N GLN A 42 31.17 9.51 9.65
CA GLN A 42 32.46 9.63 10.32
C GLN A 42 32.61 11.01 10.98
N LEU A 43 32.38 12.10 10.25
CA LEU A 43 32.51 13.47 10.78
C LEU A 43 31.60 13.72 11.98
N ILE A 44 30.34 13.28 11.89
CA ILE A 44 29.42 13.35 13.03
C ILE A 44 29.91 12.44 14.16
N THR A 45 30.32 11.20 13.91
CA THR A 45 30.70 10.26 14.99
C THR A 45 31.96 10.69 15.73
N PHE A 46 32.99 11.12 15.02
CA PHE A 46 34.29 11.44 15.58
C PHE A 46 34.39 12.86 16.15
N GLY A 47 33.31 13.62 16.12
CA GLY A 47 33.19 14.86 16.88
C GLY A 47 33.83 16.06 16.21
N GLU A 48 33.74 16.14 14.87
CA GLU A 48 34.10 17.32 14.09
C GLU A 48 32.82 17.92 13.49
N PRO A 49 31.92 18.50 14.31
CA PRO A 49 30.58 18.82 13.87
C PRO A 49 30.59 20.03 12.91
N GLN A 50 31.53 20.95 13.07
CA GLN A 50 31.76 22.04 12.12
C GLN A 50 32.21 21.56 10.72
N GLU A 51 33.06 20.54 10.66
CA GLU A 51 33.43 19.91 9.39
C GLU A 51 32.25 19.15 8.79
N ALA A 52 31.45 18.48 9.63
CA ALA A 52 30.22 17.83 9.20
C ALA A 52 29.22 18.84 8.60
N ILE A 53 29.05 20.02 9.20
CA ILE A 53 28.22 21.10 8.65
C ILE A 53 28.73 21.49 7.27
N THR A 54 30.01 21.80 7.15
CA THR A 54 30.62 22.22 5.87
C THR A 54 30.45 21.16 4.79
N TYR A 55 30.67 19.89 5.14
CA TYR A 55 30.49 18.76 4.26
C TYR A 55 29.02 18.62 3.79
N PHE A 56 28.07 18.59 4.72
CA PHE A 56 26.66 18.44 4.35
C PHE A 56 26.10 19.68 3.64
N GLU A 57 26.64 20.87 3.86
CA GLU A 57 26.25 22.07 3.10
C GLU A 57 26.65 21.94 1.64
N ALA A 58 27.88 21.50 1.36
CA ALA A 58 28.37 21.25 0.00
C ALA A 58 27.53 20.16 -0.69
N GLU A 59 27.35 19.02 -0.02
CA GLU A 59 26.53 17.90 -0.51
C GLU A 59 25.07 18.31 -0.75
N SER A 60 24.48 19.12 0.13
CA SER A 60 23.10 19.58 -0.06
C SER A 60 22.94 20.42 -1.32
N ARG A 61 23.93 21.26 -1.65
CA ARG A 61 23.92 22.08 -2.88
C ARG A 61 24.06 21.22 -4.12
N GLU A 62 24.93 20.22 -4.07
CA GLU A 62 25.15 19.27 -5.17
C GLU A 62 23.91 18.40 -5.39
N ALA A 63 23.39 17.76 -4.34
CA ALA A 63 22.18 16.96 -4.41
C ALA A 63 20.95 17.77 -4.90
N PHE A 64 20.81 19.01 -4.44
CA PHE A 64 19.76 19.90 -4.93
C PHE A 64 19.92 20.21 -6.42
N LYS A 65 21.14 20.50 -6.88
CA LYS A 65 21.42 20.86 -8.27
C LYS A 65 21.24 19.68 -9.22
N ASP A 66 21.72 18.50 -8.83
CA ASP A 66 21.81 17.35 -9.72
C ASP A 66 20.54 16.51 -9.72
N LYS A 67 19.91 16.33 -8.56
CA LYS A 67 18.75 15.44 -8.37
C LYS A 67 17.47 16.19 -7.97
N GLY A 68 17.58 17.45 -7.55
CA GLY A 68 16.44 18.31 -7.23
C GLY A 68 16.00 18.26 -5.76
N PRO A 69 15.06 19.15 -5.38
CA PRO A 69 14.63 19.37 -3.99
C PRO A 69 13.80 18.23 -3.38
N LYS A 70 13.37 17.25 -4.19
CA LYS A 70 12.60 16.08 -3.73
C LYS A 70 13.41 14.80 -3.77
N SER A 71 14.71 14.90 -4.04
CA SER A 71 15.59 13.73 -4.05
C SER A 71 15.78 13.19 -2.63
N PRO A 72 15.81 11.85 -2.46
CA PRO A 72 16.13 11.23 -1.17
C PRO A 72 17.45 11.74 -0.59
N GLU A 73 18.43 11.98 -1.45
CA GLU A 73 19.76 12.46 -1.13
C GLU A 73 19.71 13.86 -0.53
N TYR A 74 18.97 14.78 -1.15
CA TYR A 74 18.80 16.12 -0.61
C TYR A 74 18.14 16.08 0.77
N ILE A 75 17.10 15.27 0.96
CA ILE A 75 16.42 15.12 2.25
C ILE A 75 17.36 14.52 3.31
N ALA A 76 18.19 13.55 2.93
CA ALA A 76 19.22 12.98 3.80
C ALA A 76 20.30 14.02 4.19
N THR A 77 20.71 14.91 3.29
CA THR A 77 21.66 15.99 3.62
C THR A 77 21.07 17.01 4.59
N LEU A 78 19.77 17.33 4.49
CA LEU A 78 19.08 18.21 5.45
C LEU A 78 19.03 17.59 6.86
N GLU A 79 18.79 16.28 6.93
CA GLU A 79 18.82 15.52 8.18
C GLU A 79 20.24 15.54 8.80
N GLY A 80 21.28 15.31 7.99
CA GLY A 80 22.68 15.37 8.41
C GLY A 80 23.11 16.76 8.88
N LEU A 81 22.69 17.82 8.17
CA LEU A 81 22.91 19.21 8.57
C LEU A 81 22.27 19.50 9.93
N SER A 82 21.01 19.14 10.11
CA SER A 82 20.30 19.36 11.36
C SER A 82 21.05 18.73 12.54
N ARG A 83 21.46 17.47 12.38
CA ARG A 83 22.18 16.75 13.43
C ARG A 83 23.55 17.35 13.73
N SER A 84 24.25 17.84 12.72
CA SER A 84 25.56 18.47 12.89
C SER A 84 25.43 19.83 13.57
N MET A 85 24.44 20.64 13.16
CA MET A 85 24.11 21.93 13.77
C MET A 85 23.65 21.78 15.23
N ALA A 86 22.85 20.76 15.55
CA ALA A 86 22.42 20.49 16.92
C ALA A 86 23.60 20.22 17.85
N ARG A 87 24.64 19.51 17.37
CA ARG A 87 25.87 19.25 18.14
C ARG A 87 26.67 20.52 18.45
N GLU A 88 26.66 21.50 17.54
CA GLU A 88 27.23 22.84 17.77
C GLU A 88 26.29 23.78 18.56
N LYS A 89 25.15 23.27 19.06
CA LYS A 89 24.11 24.07 19.73
C LYS A 89 23.51 25.17 18.85
N LEU A 90 23.63 25.04 17.53
CA LEU A 90 23.01 25.92 16.53
C LEU A 90 21.56 25.50 16.31
N TYR A 91 20.76 25.54 17.38
CA TYR A 91 19.49 24.84 17.40
C TYR A 91 18.44 25.43 16.45
N GLN A 92 18.40 26.75 16.26
CA GLN A 92 17.50 27.38 15.27
C GLN A 92 17.82 26.93 13.84
N GLY A 93 19.10 26.87 13.49
CA GLY A 93 19.53 26.38 12.18
C GLY A 93 19.19 24.90 12.01
N ALA A 94 19.40 24.09 13.05
CA ALA A 94 19.05 22.67 13.04
C ALA A 94 17.55 22.44 12.83
N GLU A 95 16.71 23.24 13.47
CA GLU A 95 15.26 23.16 13.35
C GLU A 95 14.79 23.53 11.94
N GLU A 96 15.33 24.61 11.37
CA GLU A 96 14.99 25.04 10.00
C GLU A 96 15.27 23.94 8.97
N LYS A 97 16.36 23.17 9.14
CA LYS A 97 16.68 22.04 8.25
C LYS A 97 15.70 20.88 8.42
N LEU A 98 15.27 20.57 9.64
CA LEU A 98 14.26 19.53 9.89
C LEU A 98 12.90 19.92 9.34
N ASP A 99 12.48 21.16 9.54
CA ASP A 99 11.20 21.66 9.03
C ASP A 99 11.17 21.63 7.49
N LYS A 100 12.28 21.97 6.84
CA LYS A 100 12.44 21.80 5.39
C LYS A 100 12.32 20.34 4.96
N ALA A 101 13.01 19.43 5.64
CA ALA A 101 12.93 18.00 5.33
C ALA A 101 11.50 17.46 5.51
N LEU A 102 10.83 17.82 6.62
CA LEU A 102 9.45 17.45 6.91
C LEU A 102 8.48 18.00 5.86
N ALA A 103 8.60 19.27 5.47
CA ALA A 103 7.75 19.87 4.46
C ALA A 103 7.87 19.16 3.10
N ILE A 104 9.09 18.79 2.70
CA ILE A 104 9.32 18.01 1.47
C ILE A 104 8.65 16.64 1.60
N MET A 105 8.90 15.91 2.70
CA MET A 105 8.34 14.58 2.93
C MET A 105 6.81 14.57 2.98
N GLN A 106 6.21 15.58 3.60
CA GLN A 106 4.77 15.74 3.68
C GLN A 106 4.13 16.15 2.34
N SER A 107 4.92 16.72 1.40
CA SER A 107 4.46 17.10 0.07
C SER A 107 4.34 15.92 -0.92
N PHE A 108 4.89 14.75 -0.58
CA PHE A 108 4.73 13.56 -1.43
C PHE A 108 3.30 13.03 -1.39
N PHE A 109 2.83 12.54 -2.54
CA PHE A 109 1.52 11.89 -2.64
C PHE A 109 1.44 10.64 -1.74
N PHE A 110 2.50 9.84 -1.74
CA PHE A 110 2.69 8.73 -0.80
C PHE A 110 3.64 9.18 0.31
N LYS A 111 3.08 9.48 1.48
CA LYS A 111 3.84 9.88 2.67
C LYS A 111 4.61 8.67 3.23
N ASP A 112 5.93 8.71 3.19
CA ASP A 112 6.77 7.76 3.93
C ASP A 112 6.66 8.08 5.42
N ARG A 113 5.78 7.34 6.08
CA ARG A 113 5.46 7.54 7.49
C ARG A 113 6.64 7.24 8.39
N GLN A 114 7.46 6.25 8.06
CA GLN A 114 8.62 5.90 8.90
C GLN A 114 9.64 7.03 8.87
N LYS A 115 9.94 7.57 7.69
CA LYS A 115 10.83 8.71 7.56
C LYS A 115 10.26 9.97 8.22
N ILE A 116 8.97 10.25 8.05
CA ILE A 116 8.32 11.39 8.72
C ILE A 116 8.37 11.22 10.24
N THR A 117 8.02 10.05 10.77
CA THR A 117 8.11 9.76 12.22
C THR A 117 9.52 9.97 12.74
N HIS A 118 10.53 9.46 12.04
CA HIS A 118 11.93 9.65 12.42
C HIS A 118 12.34 11.14 12.44
N LEU A 119 11.95 11.92 11.43
CA LEU A 119 12.22 13.37 11.40
C LEU A 119 11.49 14.13 12.52
N LEU A 120 10.25 13.75 12.84
CA LEU A 120 9.50 14.31 13.98
C LEU A 120 10.15 13.96 15.31
N GLU A 121 10.64 12.73 15.47
CA GLU A 121 11.40 12.31 16.66
C GLU A 121 12.71 13.08 16.82
N MET A 122 13.42 13.35 15.72
CA MET A 122 14.59 14.22 15.72
C MET A 122 14.23 15.64 16.14
N LYS A 123 13.11 16.21 15.66
CA LYS A 123 12.65 17.53 16.08
C LYS A 123 12.30 17.56 17.57
N ILE A 124 11.60 16.54 18.07
CA ILE A 124 11.32 16.41 19.52
C ILE A 124 12.61 16.36 20.34
N ALA A 125 13.63 15.63 19.88
CA ALA A 125 14.93 15.58 20.56
C ALA A 125 15.60 16.96 20.61
N LEU A 126 15.60 17.69 19.48
CA LEU A 126 16.14 19.04 19.39
C LEU A 126 15.44 20.02 20.35
N LEU A 127 14.10 20.00 20.40
CA LEU A 127 13.32 20.87 21.28
C LEU A 127 13.57 20.57 22.77
N LYS A 128 13.82 19.30 23.12
CA LYS A 128 14.21 18.93 24.48
C LYS A 128 15.59 19.47 24.87
N GLU A 129 16.53 19.56 23.92
CA GLU A 129 17.85 20.13 24.14
C GLU A 129 17.84 21.67 24.25
N GLN A 130 16.92 22.35 23.56
CA GLN A 130 16.76 23.80 23.64
C GLN A 130 16.18 24.26 24.99
N ASP A 131 15.04 23.69 25.39
CA ASP A 131 14.45 23.76 26.73
C ASP A 131 13.12 22.99 26.72
N SER A 132 13.10 21.85 27.39
CA SER A 132 11.90 21.00 27.47
C SER A 132 10.70 21.69 28.14
N ALA A 133 10.91 22.67 29.03
CA ALA A 133 9.83 23.36 29.73
C ALA A 133 9.15 24.39 28.80
N ALA A 134 9.92 25.17 28.05
CA ALA A 134 9.40 26.12 27.08
C ALA A 134 8.65 25.43 25.92
N HIS A 135 9.16 24.29 25.43
CA HIS A 135 8.62 23.61 24.24
C HIS A 135 7.67 22.45 24.55
N GLY A 136 7.25 22.28 25.81
CA GLY A 136 6.43 21.13 26.22
C GLY A 136 5.12 20.96 25.44
N LYS A 137 4.47 22.07 25.07
CA LYS A 137 3.25 22.06 24.23
C LYS A 137 3.53 21.58 22.80
N GLU A 138 4.61 22.06 22.20
CA GLU A 138 5.00 21.68 20.84
C GLU A 138 5.39 20.20 20.78
N ILE A 139 6.16 19.72 21.77
CA ILE A 139 6.50 18.30 21.90
C ILE A 139 5.25 17.42 21.99
N ALA A 140 4.21 17.87 22.71
CA ALA A 140 2.95 17.13 22.81
C ALA A 140 2.23 17.05 21.45
N VAL A 141 2.20 18.14 20.69
CA VAL A 141 1.63 18.17 19.33
C VAL A 141 2.38 17.20 18.41
N LEU A 142 3.71 17.25 18.38
CA LEU A 142 4.53 16.36 17.54
C LEU A 142 4.34 14.88 17.91
N LYS A 143 4.20 14.56 19.20
CA LYS A 143 3.90 13.19 19.65
C LYS A 143 2.53 12.70 19.21
N GLU A 144 1.52 13.57 19.22
CA GLU A 144 0.20 13.21 18.73
C GLU A 144 0.21 13.05 17.19
N GLU A 145 0.99 13.86 16.48
CA GLU A 145 1.23 13.65 15.05
C GLU A 145 1.86 12.26 14.79
N ILE A 146 2.91 11.88 15.52
CA ILE A 146 3.51 10.54 15.44
C ILE A 146 2.47 9.45 15.74
N ARG A 147 1.64 9.62 16.77
CA ARG A 147 0.56 8.68 17.10
C ARG A 147 -0.45 8.56 15.96
N SER A 148 -0.81 9.66 15.31
CA SER A 148 -1.73 9.68 14.17
C SER A 148 -1.14 8.98 12.93
N LEU A 149 0.19 8.99 12.77
CA LEU A 149 0.90 8.27 11.72
C LEU A 149 0.90 6.75 11.97
N ASN A 150 0.96 6.34 13.24
CA ASN A 150 0.99 4.94 13.67
C ASN A 150 -0.43 4.36 13.81
N ALA A 151 -1.07 4.22 12.67
CA ALA A 151 -2.41 3.71 12.50
C ALA A 151 -2.47 2.19 12.76
N TRP A 152 -2.67 1.77 14.02
CA TRP A 152 -2.96 0.37 14.39
C TRP A 152 -4.07 -0.26 13.51
N TRP A 153 -4.99 0.57 13.00
CA TRP A 153 -6.05 0.19 12.09
C TRP A 153 -5.54 -0.40 10.77
N GLN A 154 -4.31 -0.10 10.33
CA GLN A 154 -3.69 -0.70 9.14
C GLN A 154 -3.33 -2.18 9.33
N TRP A 155 -2.89 -2.56 10.53
CA TRP A 155 -2.67 -3.96 10.86
C TRP A 155 -3.98 -4.72 10.91
N LEU A 156 -5.04 -4.08 11.39
CA LEU A 156 -6.40 -4.62 11.34
C LEU A 156 -6.85 -4.89 9.90
N TRP A 157 -6.58 -3.98 8.95
CA TRP A 157 -6.88 -4.23 7.54
C TRP A 157 -5.98 -5.25 6.88
N THR A 158 -4.69 -5.27 7.21
CA THR A 158 -3.78 -6.31 6.70
C THR A 158 -4.29 -7.68 7.13
N GLY A 159 -4.71 -7.82 8.38
CA GLY A 159 -5.38 -9.00 8.89
C GLY A 159 -6.69 -9.31 8.13
N PHE A 160 -7.51 -8.29 7.85
CA PHE A 160 -8.76 -8.45 7.09
C PHE A 160 -8.50 -8.92 5.64
N PHE A 161 -7.53 -8.33 4.93
CA PHE A 161 -7.14 -8.74 3.58
C PHE A 161 -6.62 -10.18 3.56
N ILE A 162 -5.75 -10.54 4.52
CA ILE A 162 -5.24 -11.91 4.64
C ILE A 162 -6.39 -12.87 4.91
N ALA A 163 -7.30 -12.55 5.82
CA ALA A 163 -8.47 -13.36 6.12
C ALA A 163 -9.39 -13.52 4.92
N PHE A 164 -9.63 -12.45 4.15
CA PHE A 164 -10.50 -12.48 2.99
C PHE A 164 -9.89 -13.26 1.82
N ILE A 165 -8.58 -13.12 1.58
CA ILE A 165 -7.85 -13.96 0.62
C ILE A 165 -7.87 -15.41 1.08
N ALA A 166 -7.62 -15.68 2.36
CA ALA A 166 -7.67 -17.02 2.92
C ALA A 166 -9.06 -17.64 2.79
N GLU A 167 -10.14 -16.87 2.99
CA GLU A 167 -11.52 -17.32 2.81
C GLU A 167 -11.83 -17.58 1.33
N ALA A 168 -11.41 -16.70 0.43
CA ALA A 168 -11.57 -16.92 -1.02
C ALA A 168 -10.83 -18.19 -1.48
N LEU A 169 -9.60 -18.41 -1.00
CA LEU A 169 -8.82 -19.62 -1.27
C LEU A 169 -9.43 -20.85 -0.61
N TYR A 170 -9.91 -20.75 0.62
CA TYR A 170 -10.60 -21.81 1.34
C TYR A 170 -11.88 -22.22 0.62
N MET A 171 -12.72 -21.26 0.20
CA MET A 171 -13.93 -21.55 -0.57
C MET A 171 -13.59 -22.16 -1.93
N ALA A 172 -12.57 -21.66 -2.63
CA ALA A 172 -12.07 -22.28 -3.85
C ALA A 172 -11.64 -23.74 -3.63
N ASN A 173 -11.07 -24.04 -2.44
CA ASN A 173 -10.59 -25.38 -2.08
C ASN A 173 -11.70 -26.30 -1.51
N VAL A 174 -12.68 -25.77 -0.78
CA VAL A 174 -13.85 -26.50 -0.26
C VAL A 174 -14.81 -26.85 -1.39
N ILE A 175 -14.97 -25.95 -2.35
CA ILE A 175 -15.62 -26.25 -3.63
C ILE A 175 -14.81 -27.31 -4.40
N ALA A 176 -13.51 -27.42 -4.16
CA ALA A 176 -12.62 -28.42 -4.76
C ALA A 176 -12.31 -29.62 -3.84
N LYS A 177 -13.30 -30.42 -3.46
CA LYS A 177 -13.00 -31.66 -2.69
C LYS A 177 -12.38 -32.77 -3.57
N PRO A 178 -11.38 -33.51 -3.04
CA PRO A 178 -10.77 -34.64 -3.72
C PRO A 178 -11.67 -35.88 -3.61
N GLY A 179 -12.32 -36.23 -4.72
CA GLY A 179 -13.20 -37.41 -4.83
C GLY A 179 -14.45 -37.17 -5.67
N ASP A 180 -14.96 -35.94 -5.72
CA ASP A 180 -16.17 -35.54 -6.48
C ASP A 180 -15.83 -34.60 -7.67
N MET A 181 -14.58 -34.61 -8.14
CA MET A 181 -14.15 -33.85 -9.33
C MET A 181 -14.60 -34.52 -10.62
N GLN A 182 -15.91 -34.69 -10.83
CA GLN A 182 -16.38 -34.70 -12.21
C GLN A 182 -16.42 -33.24 -12.67
N PRO A 183 -15.74 -32.87 -13.77
CA PRO A 183 -15.73 -31.50 -14.32
C PRO A 183 -17.12 -30.91 -14.56
N SER A 184 -18.16 -31.76 -14.63
CA SER A 184 -19.57 -31.39 -14.71
C SER A 184 -20.13 -30.76 -13.42
N HIS A 185 -19.54 -30.99 -12.25
CA HIS A 185 -19.97 -30.35 -10.99
C HIS A 185 -19.34 -28.97 -10.76
N PHE A 186 -18.30 -28.61 -11.54
CA PHE A 186 -17.85 -27.22 -11.66
C PHE A 186 -18.78 -26.37 -12.54
N LEU A 187 -19.82 -26.97 -13.14
CA LEU A 187 -20.99 -26.25 -13.62
C LEU A 187 -21.93 -25.94 -12.44
N VAL A 188 -21.42 -25.25 -11.41
CA VAL A 188 -22.26 -24.13 -10.97
C VAL A 188 -22.06 -23.15 -12.10
N ASP A 189 -23.01 -23.18 -13.04
CA ASP A 189 -23.14 -22.17 -14.06
C ASP A 189 -22.76 -20.84 -13.39
N HIS A 190 -21.66 -20.24 -13.84
CA HIS A 190 -21.19 -18.91 -13.40
C HIS A 190 -20.26 -18.76 -12.18
N GLY A 191 -19.57 -19.80 -11.72
CA GLY A 191 -18.55 -19.67 -10.63
C GLY A 191 -17.45 -18.61 -10.87
N TYR A 192 -17.12 -18.30 -12.13
CA TYR A 192 -16.19 -17.22 -12.50
C TYR A 192 -16.73 -15.81 -12.17
N LEU A 193 -18.05 -15.64 -12.15
CA LEU A 193 -18.69 -14.36 -11.80
C LEU A 193 -18.63 -14.08 -10.30
N TYR A 194 -18.57 -15.13 -9.48
CA TYR A 194 -18.32 -14.99 -8.05
C TYR A 194 -16.88 -14.54 -7.77
N VAL A 195 -15.90 -15.14 -8.45
CA VAL A 195 -14.50 -14.68 -8.37
C VAL A 195 -14.37 -13.24 -8.88
N PHE A 196 -15.07 -12.90 -9.96
CA PHE A 196 -15.11 -11.54 -10.49
C PHE A 196 -15.74 -10.54 -9.51
N SER A 197 -16.86 -10.89 -8.86
CA SER A 197 -17.52 -10.00 -7.90
C SER A 197 -16.67 -9.77 -6.64
N ILE A 198 -15.97 -10.79 -6.15
CA ILE A 198 -14.97 -10.67 -5.08
C ILE A 198 -13.84 -9.74 -5.49
N LEU A 199 -13.28 -9.89 -6.69
CA LEU A 199 -12.19 -9.04 -7.18
C LEU A 199 -12.64 -7.60 -7.40
N VAL A 200 -13.83 -7.37 -7.96
CA VAL A 200 -14.41 -6.03 -8.15
C VAL A 200 -14.71 -5.37 -6.81
N GLY A 201 -15.27 -6.10 -5.84
CA GLY A 201 -15.51 -5.61 -4.48
C GLY A 201 -14.20 -5.24 -3.77
N THR A 202 -13.18 -6.10 -3.89
CA THR A 202 -11.85 -5.84 -3.33
C THR A 202 -11.20 -4.61 -3.97
N ALA A 203 -11.30 -4.46 -5.29
CA ALA A 203 -10.76 -3.32 -6.02
C ALA A 203 -11.48 -2.01 -5.70
N THR A 204 -12.81 -2.02 -5.58
CA THR A 204 -13.59 -0.82 -5.21
C THR A 204 -13.35 -0.41 -3.76
N MET A 205 -13.26 -1.36 -2.82
CA MET A 205 -12.87 -1.05 -1.43
C MET A 205 -11.45 -0.49 -1.35
N THR A 206 -10.49 -1.08 -2.08
CA THR A 206 -9.11 -0.59 -2.15
C THR A 206 -9.03 0.82 -2.74
N LYS A 207 -9.80 1.10 -3.81
CA LYS A 207 -9.89 2.44 -4.41
C LYS A 207 -10.51 3.47 -3.46
N GLY A 208 -11.58 3.10 -2.74
CA GLY A 208 -12.20 3.97 -1.74
C GLY A 208 -11.24 4.29 -0.59
N LEU A 209 -10.48 3.29 -0.13
CA LEU A 209 -9.46 3.42 0.91
C LEU A 209 -8.27 4.30 0.49
N LEU A 210 -7.81 4.19 -0.76
CA LEU A 210 -6.66 4.95 -1.26
C LEU A 210 -6.99 6.40 -1.60
N LEU A 211 -8.22 6.69 -2.03
CA LEU A 211 -8.58 8.02 -2.51
C LEU A 211 -9.20 8.91 -1.43
N TRP A 212 -9.97 8.37 -0.47
CA TRP A 212 -10.86 9.18 0.37
C TRP A 212 -10.59 9.02 1.88
N GLY A 213 -9.33 9.22 2.31
CA GLY A 213 -8.98 9.20 3.73
C GLY A 213 -9.85 10.16 4.56
N GLY A 214 -10.72 9.61 5.43
CA GLY A 214 -11.59 10.38 6.33
C GLY A 214 -12.96 9.72 6.57
N ILE A 215 -13.77 10.31 7.46
CA ILE A 215 -15.08 9.86 8.02
C ILE A 215 -16.12 9.39 6.97
N THR A 216 -15.95 9.74 5.69
CA THR A 216 -16.70 9.20 4.55
C THR A 216 -16.41 7.72 4.24
N TRP A 217 -15.42 7.10 4.90
CA TRP A 217 -15.05 5.70 4.73
C TRP A 217 -16.16 4.73 5.17
N LEU A 218 -16.92 5.06 6.22
CA LEU A 218 -18.04 4.22 6.68
C LEU A 218 -19.13 4.14 5.60
N GLN A 219 -19.38 5.27 4.94
CA GLN A 219 -20.31 5.34 3.80
C GLN A 219 -19.79 4.54 2.61
N ALA A 220 -18.48 4.59 2.31
CA ALA A 220 -17.88 3.74 1.29
C ALA A 220 -17.92 2.24 1.67
N MET A 221 -17.77 1.92 2.96
CA MET A 221 -17.83 0.55 3.49
C MET A 221 -19.24 -0.04 3.46
N PHE A 222 -20.30 0.78 3.52
CA PHE A 222 -21.67 0.32 3.32
C PHE A 222 -22.11 0.42 1.85
N ALA A 223 -21.64 1.42 1.12
CA ALA A 223 -21.95 1.59 -0.30
C ALA A 223 -21.26 0.52 -1.15
N GLY A 224 -20.04 0.07 -0.84
CA GLY A 224 -19.34 -0.97 -1.61
C GLY A 224 -20.07 -2.32 -1.60
N PRO A 225 -20.30 -2.94 -0.42
CA PRO A 225 -21.13 -4.11 -0.27
C PRO A 225 -22.58 -3.86 -0.68
N GLY A 226 -23.14 -2.68 -0.39
CA GLY A 226 -24.51 -2.32 -0.80
C GLY A 226 -24.70 -2.26 -2.31
N ILE A 227 -23.76 -1.67 -3.05
CA ILE A 227 -23.74 -1.65 -4.52
C ILE A 227 -23.47 -3.06 -5.05
N SER A 228 -22.55 -3.80 -4.45
CA SER A 228 -22.25 -5.19 -4.86
C SER A 228 -23.48 -6.09 -4.68
N LEU A 229 -24.18 -5.98 -3.55
CA LEU A 229 -25.44 -6.66 -3.25
C LEU A 229 -26.59 -6.16 -4.12
N ALA A 230 -26.65 -4.87 -4.44
CA ALA A 230 -27.67 -4.32 -5.33
C ALA A 230 -27.46 -4.73 -6.80
N LEU A 231 -26.21 -4.95 -7.22
CA LEU A 231 -25.87 -5.41 -8.57
C LEU A 231 -25.91 -6.93 -8.70
N LEU A 232 -25.80 -7.68 -7.60
CA LEU A 232 -25.87 -9.14 -7.60
C LEU A 232 -27.12 -9.69 -8.32
N PRO A 233 -28.35 -9.16 -8.11
CA PRO A 233 -29.53 -9.59 -8.86
C PRO A 233 -29.46 -9.31 -10.37
N LEU A 234 -28.82 -8.22 -10.80
CA LEU A 234 -28.63 -7.91 -12.22
C LEU A 234 -27.59 -8.85 -12.85
N VAL A 235 -26.51 -9.12 -12.12
CA VAL A 235 -25.48 -10.07 -12.54
C VAL A 235 -26.09 -11.46 -12.62
N PHE A 236 -26.71 -11.97 -11.56
CA PHE A 236 -27.40 -13.27 -11.55
C PHE A 236 -28.55 -13.35 -12.56
N GLY A 237 -29.31 -12.27 -12.75
CA GLY A 237 -30.41 -12.21 -13.71
C GLY A 237 -29.95 -12.26 -15.17
N GLY A 238 -28.95 -11.45 -15.54
CA GLY A 238 -28.37 -11.49 -16.89
C GLY A 238 -27.69 -12.82 -17.18
N VAL A 239 -27.14 -13.42 -16.15
CA VAL A 239 -26.54 -14.74 -16.14
C VAL A 239 -27.57 -15.84 -16.40
N MET A 240 -28.66 -15.88 -15.62
CA MET A 240 -29.74 -16.84 -15.83
C MET A 240 -30.40 -16.66 -17.21
N ALA A 241 -30.65 -15.43 -17.62
CA ALA A 241 -31.20 -15.13 -18.96
C ALA A 241 -30.26 -15.60 -20.08
N SER A 242 -28.94 -15.46 -19.90
CA SER A 242 -27.98 -16.01 -20.85
C SER A 242 -27.95 -17.53 -20.87
N SER A 243 -28.09 -18.20 -19.71
CA SER A 243 -28.14 -19.66 -19.64
C SER A 243 -29.37 -20.23 -20.36
N GLU A 244 -30.55 -19.59 -20.24
CA GLU A 244 -31.77 -20.02 -20.94
C GLU A 244 -31.67 -19.87 -22.46
N LEU A 245 -30.96 -18.85 -22.94
CA LEU A 245 -30.67 -18.68 -24.36
C LEU A 245 -29.79 -19.81 -24.90
N TRP A 246 -28.83 -20.29 -24.10
CA TRP A 246 -27.93 -21.38 -24.48
C TRP A 246 -28.57 -22.77 -24.36
N VAL A 247 -29.50 -22.97 -23.42
CA VAL A 247 -30.24 -24.24 -23.27
C VAL A 247 -31.27 -24.45 -24.39
N ARG A 248 -31.77 -23.37 -25.02
CA ARG A 248 -32.70 -23.48 -26.15
C ARG A 248 -32.07 -23.95 -27.46
N GLU A 249 -30.77 -23.75 -27.64
CA GLU A 249 -30.05 -24.31 -28.77
C GLU A 249 -29.43 -25.64 -28.36
N ASP A 250 -30.20 -26.74 -28.39
CA ASP A 250 -29.59 -28.07 -28.34
C ASP A 250 -28.77 -28.24 -29.63
N PRO A 251 -27.43 -28.12 -29.58
CA PRO A 251 -26.59 -28.16 -30.76
C PRO A 251 -26.50 -29.57 -31.34
N LEU A 252 -27.21 -30.53 -30.75
CA LEU A 252 -27.37 -31.88 -31.27
C LEU A 252 -28.79 -32.12 -31.82
N ALA A 253 -29.71 -31.16 -31.72
CA ALA A 253 -31.06 -31.28 -32.28
C ALA A 253 -31.04 -31.46 -33.81
N HIS A 254 -30.06 -30.87 -34.50
CA HIS A 254 -29.85 -31.05 -35.94
C HIS A 254 -29.05 -32.32 -36.29
N LEU A 255 -28.44 -32.98 -35.30
CA LEU A 255 -27.70 -34.23 -35.47
C LEU A 255 -28.51 -35.47 -35.11
N LYS A 256 -29.74 -35.34 -34.60
CA LYS A 256 -30.65 -36.48 -34.44
C LYS A 256 -31.09 -36.94 -35.83
N PRO A 257 -30.63 -38.11 -36.34
CA PRO A 257 -31.08 -38.60 -37.63
C PRO A 257 -32.60 -38.81 -37.57
N SER A 258 -33.32 -38.32 -38.56
CA SER A 258 -34.75 -38.55 -38.68
C SER A 258 -35.00 -40.06 -38.75
N ARG A 259 -35.59 -40.64 -37.69
CA ARG A 259 -35.96 -42.07 -37.62
C ARG A 259 -37.11 -42.44 -38.59
N GLN A 260 -37.29 -41.71 -39.68
CA GLN A 260 -38.35 -41.94 -40.67
C GLN A 260 -37.92 -42.82 -41.85
N ALA A 261 -36.65 -43.22 -41.97
CA ALA A 261 -36.18 -43.97 -43.15
C ALA A 261 -36.19 -45.51 -43.03
N TYR A 262 -36.73 -46.09 -41.94
CA TYR A 262 -36.86 -47.55 -41.80
C TYR A 262 -38.29 -47.93 -41.41
N ARG A 263 -39.20 -47.87 -42.38
CA ARG A 263 -40.45 -48.66 -42.40
C ARG A 263 -40.75 -49.06 -43.83
#